data_AF-A0A418GG17-F1
#
_entry.id   AF-A0A418GG17-F1
#
_cell.length_a   1.000
_cell.length_b   1.000
_cell.length_c   1.000
_cell.angle_alpha   90.00
_cell.angle_beta   90.00
_cell.angle_gamma   90.00
#
_symmetry.space_group_name_H-M   'P 1'
#
loop_
_entity.id
_entity.type
_entity.pdbx_description
1 polymer ?
#
loop_
_entity_poly.entity_id
_entity_poly.type
_entity_poly.pdbx_seq_one_letter_code
_entity_poly.pdbx_strand_id
1 'polypeptide(L)' 'INHAMLTAQAILHAGLTLAGWVANDVTPPGKRHAEYMTTLTRMIPAPLLGEIPWLAENPENAATGKCINLALM' A
#
# COMPACT_ATOMS: atom_id res chain seq x y z
N ILE A 1 3.57 3.04 8.91
CA ILE A 1 4.57 3.82 8.13
C ILE A 1 5.96 3.22 8.24
N ASN A 2 6.59 3.16 9.42
CA ASN A 2 8.00 2.78 9.55
C ASN A 2 8.36 1.44 8.91
N HIS A 3 7.54 0.41 9.09
CA HIS A 3 7.78 -0.89 8.44
C HIS A 3 7.77 -0.79 6.90
N ALA A 4 6.79 -0.11 6.30
CA ALA A 4 6.73 0.08 4.85
C ALA A 4 7.98 0.80 4.32
N MET A 5 8.45 1.82 5.03
CA MET A 5 9.66 2.56 4.68
C MET A 5 10.93 1.71 4.80
N LEU A 6 11.08 0.96 5.90
CA LEU A 6 12.24 0.09 6.11
C LEU A 6 12.28 -1.03 5.06
N THR A 7 11.14 -1.60 4.69
CA THR A 7 11.06 -2.59 3.61
C THR A 7 11.42 -1.98 2.26
N ALA A 8 10.90 -0.81 1.92
CA ALA A 8 11.25 -0.12 0.67
C ALA A 8 12.76 0.17 0.61
N GLN A 9 13.35 0.67 1.70
CA GLN A 9 14.79 0.92 1.80
C GLN A 9 15.61 -0.36 1.67
N ALA A 10 15.19 -1.46 2.33
CA ALA A 10 15.89 -2.74 2.23
C ALA A 10 15.90 -3.30 0.80
N ILE A 11 14.77 -3.19 0.08
CA ILE A 11 14.67 -3.62 -1.32
C ILE A 11 15.60 -2.79 -2.21
N LEU A 12 15.60 -1.47 -2.05
CA LEU A 12 16.46 -0.56 -2.82
C LEU A 12 17.94 -0.79 -2.50
N HIS A 13 18.29 -0.99 -1.23
CA HIS A 13 19.67 -1.29 -0.81
C HIS A 13 20.15 -2.66 -1.30
N ALA A 14 19.24 -3.60 -1.54
CA ALA A 14 19.55 -4.88 -2.18
C ALA A 14 19.73 -4.76 -3.71
N GLY A 15 19.57 -3.56 -4.30
CA GLY A 15 19.66 -3.35 -5.74
C GLY A 15 18.47 -3.90 -6.53
N LEU A 16 17.35 -4.20 -5.85
CA LEU A 16 16.15 -4.74 -6.46
C LEU A 16 15.19 -3.62 -6.88
N THR A 17 14.34 -3.93 -7.86
CA THR A 17 13.27 -3.01 -8.29
C THR A 17 12.05 -3.17 -7.41
N LEU A 18 11.58 -2.08 -6.83
CA LEU A 18 10.27 -2.03 -6.17
C LEU A 18 9.20 -1.69 -7.22
N ALA A 19 8.53 -2.71 -7.76
CA ALA A 19 7.58 -2.54 -8.87
C ALA A 19 6.31 -1.77 -8.48
N GLY A 20 5.96 -1.74 -7.19
CA GLY A 20 4.78 -1.06 -6.69
C GLY A 20 4.48 -1.43 -5.26
N TRP A 21 3.47 -0.79 -4.69
CA TRP A 21 2.98 -1.10 -3.35
C TRP A 21 1.45 -1.00 -3.30
N VAL A 22 0.86 -1.70 -2.34
CA VAL A 22 -0.58 -1.74 -2.10
C VAL A 22 -0.83 -1.25 -0.68
N ALA A 23 -1.75 -0.30 -0.51
CA ALA A 23 -2.25 0.07 0.79
C ALA A 23 -3.35 -0.91 1.22
N ASN A 24 -3.28 -1.41 2.44
CA ASN A 24 -4.28 -2.30 3.01
C ASN A 24 -4.74 -1.75 4.36
N ASP A 25 -6.00 -1.37 4.46
CA ASP A 25 -6.59 -0.81 5.66
C ASP A 25 -6.93 -1.92 6.65
N VAL A 26 -6.00 -2.19 7.57
CA VAL A 26 -6.17 -3.25 8.59
C VAL A 26 -7.11 -2.85 9.73
N THR A 27 -7.45 -1.55 9.83
CA THR A 27 -8.37 -1.00 10.82
C THR A 27 -9.32 -0.02 10.14
N PRO A 28 -10.50 0.24 10.72
CA PRO A 28 -11.39 1.29 10.23
C PRO A 28 -10.63 2.61 10.06
N PRO A 29 -10.83 3.33 8.94
CA PRO A 29 -10.04 4.53 8.64
C PRO A 29 -10.22 5.59 9.72
N GLY A 30 -9.10 5.96 10.34
CA GLY A 30 -9.06 7.04 11.34
C GLY A 30 -9.01 8.43 10.70
N LYS A 31 -9.15 9.48 11.51
CA LYS A 31 -9.16 10.90 11.06
C LYS A 31 -7.95 11.31 10.20
N ARG A 32 -6.83 10.60 10.31
CA ARG A 32 -5.55 10.97 9.66
C ARG A 32 -5.24 10.13 8.42
N HIS A 33 -6.14 9.25 7.99
CA HIS A 33 -5.91 8.31 6.88
C HIS A 33 -5.33 8.98 5.63
N ALA A 34 -5.90 10.12 5.23
CA ALA A 34 -5.42 10.89 4.08
C ALA A 34 -4.00 11.45 4.24
N GLU A 35 -3.62 11.90 5.46
CA GLU A 35 -2.25 12.34 5.75
C GLU A 35 -1.26 11.17 5.65
N TYR A 36 -1.66 10.00 6.19
CA TYR A 36 -0.89 8.76 6.12
C TYR A 36 -0.63 8.36 4.67
N MET A 37 -1.67 8.31 3.84
CA MET A 37 -1.57 7.96 2.43
C MET A 37 -0.72 8.97 1.65
N THR A 38 -0.90 10.28 1.89
CA THR A 38 -0.08 11.32 1.25
C THR A 38 1.41 11.14 1.59
N THR A 39 1.72 10.80 2.84
CA THR A 39 3.10 10.60 3.29
C THR A 39 3.72 9.37 2.63
N LEU A 40 3.01 8.23 2.61
CA LEU A 40 3.50 6.99 2.01
C LEU A 40 3.73 7.15 0.49
N THR A 41 2.80 7.77 -0.22
CA THR A 41 2.93 8.02 -1.67
C THR A 41 4.10 8.93 -2.01
N ARG A 42 4.49 9.86 -1.12
CA ARG A 42 5.68 10.70 -1.32
C ARG A 42 6.98 9.99 -0.99
N MET A 43 6.97 9.09 -0.01
CA MET A 43 8.19 8.51 0.54
C MET A 43 8.59 7.17 -0.09
N ILE A 44 7.63 6.39 -0.60
CA ILE A 44 7.89 5.12 -1.27
C ILE A 44 8.14 5.40 -2.76
N PRO A 45 9.35 5.16 -3.28
CA PRO A 45 9.68 5.44 -4.69
C PRO A 45 9.19 4.32 -5.61
N ALA A 46 7.89 4.04 -5.57
CA ALA A 46 7.22 3.05 -6.40
C ALA A 46 5.73 3.42 -6.55
N PRO A 47 5.07 3.01 -7.64
CA PRO A 47 3.67 3.34 -7.87
C PRO A 47 2.77 2.70 -6.81
N LEU A 48 1.79 3.47 -6.33
CA LEU A 48 0.66 2.93 -5.58
C LEU A 48 -0.25 2.19 -6.55
N LEU A 49 -0.29 0.87 -6.44
CA LEU A 49 -1.12 0.02 -7.28
C LEU A 49 -2.59 0.07 -6.88
N GLY A 50 -2.88 0.42 -5.63
CA GLY A 50 -4.25 0.49 -5.13
C GLY A 50 -4.36 0.46 -3.61
N GLU A 51 -5.57 0.67 -3.13
CA GLU A 51 -5.94 0.66 -1.72
C GLU A 51 -7.08 -0.33 -1.49
N ILE A 52 -6.81 -1.34 -0.66
CA ILE A 52 -7.80 -2.31 -0.20
C ILE A 52 -8.43 -1.73 1.07
N PRO A 53 -9.74 -1.42 1.05
CA PRO A 53 -10.41 -0.83 2.20
C PRO A 53 -10.52 -1.83 3.35
N TRP A 54 -10.82 -1.33 4.54
CA TRP A 54 -11.04 -2.18 5.70
C TRP A 54 -12.27 -3.07 5.50
N LEU A 55 -12.06 -4.37 5.59
CA LEU A 55 -13.07 -5.41 5.44
C LEU A 55 -13.23 -6.14 6.78
N ALA A 56 -14.41 -6.02 7.38
CA ALA A 56 -14.68 -6.57 8.71
C ALA A 56 -14.76 -8.11 8.75
N GLU A 57 -15.24 -8.72 7.67
CA GLU A 57 -15.48 -10.16 7.58
C GLU A 57 -14.91 -10.75 6.29
N ASN A 58 -14.24 -11.90 6.42
CA ASN A 58 -13.67 -12.71 5.32
C ASN A 58 -12.99 -11.89 4.20
N PRO A 59 -12.00 -11.04 4.53
CA PRO A 59 -11.31 -10.20 3.55
C PRO A 59 -10.67 -10.98 2.39
N GLU A 60 -10.27 -12.22 2.62
CA GLU A 60 -9.68 -13.11 1.62
C GLU A 60 -10.67 -13.58 0.53
N ASN A 61 -11.97 -13.59 0.85
CA ASN A 61 -13.04 -13.98 -0.07
C ASN A 61 -13.74 -12.77 -0.70
N ALA A 62 -13.38 -11.55 -0.27
CA ALA A 62 -13.93 -10.33 -0.82
C ALA A 62 -13.37 -10.06 -2.23
N ALA A 63 -14.19 -9.47 -3.10
CA ALA A 63 -13.79 -9.11 -4.46
C ALA A 63 -12.89 -7.85 -4.48
N THR A 64 -11.68 -7.97 -3.95
CA THR A 64 -10.69 -6.88 -3.81
C THR A 64 -9.90 -6.60 -5.08
N GLY A 65 -10.00 -7.45 -6.11
CA GLY A 65 -9.29 -7.25 -7.39
C GLY A 65 -9.62 -5.92 -8.08
N LYS A 66 -10.79 -5.33 -7.81
CA LYS A 66 -11.19 -4.00 -8.32
C LYS A 66 -10.40 -2.85 -7.71
N CYS A 67 -9.78 -3.07 -6.56
CA CYS A 67 -9.01 -2.06 -5.83
C CYS A 67 -7.60 -1.90 -6.39
N ILE A 68 -7.13 -2.81 -7.27
CA ILE A 68 -5.76 -2.85 -7.78
C ILE A 68 -5.73 -2.52 -9.27
N ASN A 69 -4.93 -1.52 -9.63
CA ASN A 69 -4.67 -1.13 -11.01
C ASN A 69 -3.33 -1.73 -11.49
N LEU A 70 -3.43 -2.84 -12.23
CA LEU A 70 -2.26 -3.53 -12.79
C LEU A 70 -1.64 -2.80 -14.00
N ALA A 71 -2.31 -1.79 -14.57
CA ALA A 71 -1.72 -0.99 -15.66
C ALA A 71 -0.61 -0.03 -15.17
N LEU A 72 -0.37 0.02 -13.85
CA LEU A 72 0.68 0.82 -13.22
C LEU A 72 1.98 0.04 -12.98
N MET A 73 2.00 -1.26 -13.29
CA MET A 73 3.20 -2.12 -13.26
C MET A 73 3.94 -2.13 -14.60
#